data_AF-A0A7Y3F8A1-F1
#
_entry.id   AF-A0A7Y3F8A1-F1
#
_cell.length_a   1.000
_cell.length_b   1.000
_cell.length_c   1.000
_cell.angle_alpha   90.00
_cell.angle_beta   90.00
_cell.angle_gamma   90.00
#
_symmetry.space_group_name_H-M   'P 1'
#
loop_
_entity.id
_entity.type
_entity.pdbx_description
1 polymer ?
#
loop_
_entity_poly.entity_id
_entity_poly.type
_entity_poly.pdbx_seq_one_letter_code
_entity_poly.pdbx_strand_id
1 'polypeptide(L)'
;MTHRRTSSTLIAAFTLVASGCGLTSTVDEIPINEASIDEATLAAINALVPTGVPVEFEEIIADDDGKIAYAVAPDLWKIETPDVGVEIFPIPGSGVELDTLMTIEAVCVGVCGREDWSEYMYNDDFSPFNLPTDVTVTRDEPLAGPVGRSLVAERVDGISDVIVARWNDEATHFFLCRIALKPEDAGLVDAFTAACEAAIPLWVGR
;
A
#
# COMPACT_ATOMS: atom_id res chain seq x y z
N MET A 1 -45.97 -6.35 -39.85
CA MET A 1 -46.83 -6.93 -38.79
C MET A 1 -46.87 -8.44 -38.97
N THR A 2 -46.76 -9.18 -37.86
CA THR A 2 -47.00 -10.64 -37.64
C THR A 2 -46.08 -11.63 -38.39
N HIS A 3 -45.01 -12.15 -37.76
CA HIS A 3 -44.93 -13.36 -36.89
C HIS A 3 -45.17 -14.70 -37.60
N ARG A 4 -44.15 -15.58 -37.65
CA ARG A 4 -44.07 -16.79 -36.78
C ARG A 4 -42.77 -17.59 -36.98
N ARG A 5 -42.18 -17.97 -35.84
CA ARG A 5 -41.12 -18.95 -35.62
C ARG A 5 -41.59 -20.37 -35.93
N THR A 6 -40.66 -21.25 -36.32
CA THR A 6 -40.51 -22.64 -35.83
C THR A 6 -39.07 -23.07 -36.18
N SER A 7 -38.17 -23.17 -35.20
CA SER A 7 -37.83 -24.39 -34.43
C SER A 7 -37.13 -25.46 -35.28
N SER A 8 -35.81 -25.58 -35.11
CA SER A 8 -35.08 -26.84 -35.25
C SER A 8 -33.85 -26.81 -34.35
N THR A 9 -33.97 -27.50 -33.22
CA THR A 9 -32.88 -27.92 -32.36
C THR A 9 -32.01 -28.90 -33.14
N LEU A 10 -30.71 -28.61 -33.28
CA LEU A 10 -29.72 -29.58 -33.75
C LEU A 10 -28.60 -29.63 -32.71
N ILE A 11 -28.67 -30.67 -31.89
CA ILE A 11 -27.58 -31.17 -31.08
C ILE A 11 -26.58 -31.78 -32.05
N ALA A 12 -25.38 -31.21 -32.14
CA ALA A 12 -24.23 -31.90 -32.72
C ALA A 12 -23.14 -31.93 -31.64
N ALA A 13 -23.05 -33.07 -30.99
CA ALA A 13 -21.89 -33.46 -30.21
C ALA A 13 -20.69 -33.58 -31.13
N PHE A 14 -19.61 -32.86 -30.83
CA PHE A 14 -18.28 -33.12 -31.39
C PHE A 14 -17.33 -33.32 -30.23
N THR A 15 -16.98 -34.59 -30.02
CA THR A 15 -16.06 -35.03 -28.98
C THR A 15 -14.66 -35.14 -29.58
N LEU A 16 -13.77 -34.27 -29.08
CA LEU A 16 -12.41 -34.53 -28.61
C LEU A 16 -11.20 -34.76 -29.57
N VAL A 17 -10.12 -34.10 -29.10
CA VAL A 17 -8.66 -34.33 -29.23
C VAL A 17 -7.94 -33.71 -30.44
N ALA A 18 -7.29 -32.57 -30.18
CA ALA A 18 -5.97 -32.28 -30.72
C ALA A 18 -5.03 -31.94 -29.55
N SER A 19 -4.09 -32.85 -29.36
CA SER A 19 -2.94 -32.81 -28.47
C SER A 19 -2.02 -31.63 -28.78
N GLY A 20 -1.80 -30.78 -27.78
CA GLY A 20 -0.76 -29.75 -27.75
C GLY A 20 -0.54 -29.35 -26.30
N CYS A 21 0.56 -29.78 -25.72
CA CYS A 21 0.97 -29.46 -24.36
C CYS A 21 1.39 -27.99 -24.32
N GLY A 22 0.42 -27.10 -24.18
CA GLY A 22 0.63 -25.70 -23.83
C GLY A 22 0.01 -25.51 -22.46
N LEU A 23 0.84 -25.44 -21.42
CA LEU A 23 0.44 -24.88 -20.14
C LEU A 23 0.09 -23.41 -20.39
N THR A 24 -1.17 -23.16 -20.77
CA THR A 24 -1.77 -21.85 -20.60
C THR A 24 -1.92 -21.68 -19.10
N SER A 25 -0.85 -21.19 -18.47
CA SER A 25 -0.89 -20.59 -17.15
C SER A 25 -1.95 -19.49 -17.22
N THR A 26 -3.19 -19.81 -16.84
CA THR A 26 -4.09 -18.81 -16.32
C THR A 26 -3.37 -18.26 -15.11
N VAL A 27 -2.69 -17.12 -15.29
CA VAL A 27 -2.42 -16.23 -14.17
C VAL A 27 -3.80 -16.00 -13.57
N ASP A 28 -4.02 -16.49 -12.35
CA ASP A 28 -5.19 -16.09 -11.58
C ASP A 28 -5.11 -14.56 -11.51
N GLU A 29 -5.91 -13.87 -12.33
CA GLU A 29 -6.20 -12.46 -12.11
C GLU A 29 -6.80 -12.40 -10.72
N ILE A 30 -6.00 -11.99 -9.73
CA ILE A 30 -6.54 -11.56 -8.44
C ILE A 30 -7.62 -10.56 -8.81
N PRO A 31 -8.90 -10.78 -8.44
CA PRO A 31 -9.94 -9.84 -8.80
C PRO A 31 -9.61 -8.53 -8.08
N ILE A 32 -9.07 -7.57 -8.84
CA ILE A 32 -8.76 -6.22 -8.39
C ILE A 32 -10.04 -5.58 -7.78
N ASN A 33 -11.23 -6.13 -8.04
CA ASN A 33 -12.53 -5.55 -7.78
C ASN A 33 -13.18 -5.80 -6.38
N GLU A 34 -12.49 -6.36 -5.38
CA GLU A 34 -13.08 -6.55 -4.02
C GLU A 34 -12.36 -5.80 -2.88
N ALA A 35 -11.20 -5.23 -3.15
CA ALA A 35 -10.49 -4.41 -2.19
C ALA A 35 -10.50 -2.94 -2.62
N SER A 36 -10.90 -2.08 -1.69
CA SER A 36 -10.80 -0.63 -1.79
C SER A 36 -10.79 -0.08 -0.36
N ILE A 37 -10.24 1.11 -0.20
CA ILE A 37 -10.40 1.95 0.98
C ILE A 37 -11.83 2.47 0.96
N ASP A 38 -12.58 2.23 2.03
CA ASP A 38 -13.95 2.70 2.11
C ASP A 38 -14.02 4.23 2.35
N GLU A 39 -15.12 4.84 1.89
CA GLU A 39 -15.33 6.29 1.97
C GLU A 39 -15.28 6.81 3.42
N ALA A 40 -15.71 6.01 4.41
CA ALA A 40 -15.68 6.44 5.81
C ALA A 40 -14.24 6.48 6.35
N THR A 41 -13.39 5.53 5.95
CA THR A 41 -11.95 5.55 6.23
C THR A 41 -11.27 6.76 5.60
N LEU A 42 -11.51 7.04 4.31
CA LEU A 42 -10.97 8.24 3.64
C LEU A 42 -11.45 9.53 4.31
N ALA A 43 -12.74 9.62 4.68
CA ALA A 43 -13.28 10.78 5.38
C ALA A 43 -12.66 10.96 6.77
N ALA A 44 -12.39 9.86 7.49
CA ALA A 44 -11.74 9.90 8.79
C ALA A 44 -10.29 10.39 8.70
N ILE A 45 -9.54 9.94 7.69
CA ILE A 45 -8.17 10.40 7.42
C ILE A 45 -8.16 11.90 7.10
N ASN A 46 -9.04 12.33 6.19
CA ASN A 46 -9.14 13.75 5.81
C ASN A 46 -9.59 14.65 6.98
N ALA A 47 -10.37 14.12 7.94
CA ALA A 47 -10.74 14.86 9.14
C ALA A 47 -9.57 15.12 10.11
N LEU A 48 -8.44 14.42 9.96
CA LEU A 48 -7.22 14.64 10.74
C LEU A 48 -6.37 15.79 10.17
N VAL A 49 -6.62 16.23 8.93
CA VAL A 49 -5.88 17.35 8.33
C VAL A 49 -6.21 18.65 9.06
N PRO A 50 -5.22 19.40 9.57
CA PRO A 50 -5.45 20.68 10.23
C PRO A 50 -6.17 21.67 9.32
N THR A 51 -7.14 22.40 9.88
CA THR A 51 -7.90 23.40 9.13
C THR A 51 -6.98 24.45 8.50
N GLY A 52 -7.09 24.64 7.18
CA GLY A 52 -6.32 25.63 6.43
C GLY A 52 -5.05 25.08 5.77
N VAL A 53 -4.73 23.80 5.94
CA VAL A 53 -3.69 23.11 5.17
C VAL A 53 -4.33 22.55 3.89
N PRO A 54 -3.82 22.89 2.69
CA PRO A 54 -4.41 22.47 1.41
C PRO A 54 -3.93 21.07 1.02
N VAL A 55 -4.19 20.08 1.88
CA VAL A 55 -3.92 18.66 1.65
C VAL A 55 -5.25 17.92 1.73
N GLU A 56 -5.57 17.16 0.69
CA GLU A 56 -6.65 16.18 0.69
C GLU A 56 -6.05 14.80 0.41
N PHE A 57 -6.62 13.74 0.95
CA PHE A 57 -6.15 12.37 0.74
C PHE A 57 -7.15 11.60 -0.12
N GLU A 58 -6.63 10.88 -1.10
CA GLU A 58 -7.41 10.01 -2.00
C GLU A 58 -6.86 8.57 -1.99
N GLU A 59 -7.70 7.63 -2.41
CA GLU A 59 -7.24 6.28 -2.72
C GLU A 59 -6.37 6.31 -3.99
N ILE A 60 -5.25 5.61 -3.94
CA ILE A 60 -4.41 5.30 -5.09
C ILE A 60 -4.19 3.79 -5.20
N ILE A 61 -3.81 3.35 -6.39
CA ILE A 61 -3.30 2.00 -6.62
C ILE A 61 -1.79 2.11 -6.77
N ALA A 62 -1.05 1.55 -5.80
CA ALA A 62 0.40 1.41 -5.86
C ALA A 62 0.76 0.03 -6.45
N ASP A 63 1.65 0.00 -7.44
CA ASP A 63 2.14 -1.23 -8.07
C ASP A 63 3.67 -1.22 -8.05
N ASP A 64 4.25 -2.23 -7.41
CA ASP A 64 5.69 -2.47 -7.32
C ASP A 64 5.99 -3.88 -7.87
N ASP A 65 6.41 -3.97 -9.14
CA ASP A 65 6.67 -5.23 -9.85
C ASP A 65 5.52 -6.27 -9.75
N GLY A 66 4.28 -5.81 -9.95
CA GLY A 66 3.07 -6.64 -9.87
C GLY A 66 2.55 -6.85 -8.45
N LYS A 67 3.17 -6.23 -7.45
CA LYS A 67 2.68 -6.18 -6.07
C LYS A 67 1.77 -4.98 -5.90
N ILE A 68 0.47 -5.26 -6.02
CA ILE A 68 -0.59 -4.23 -5.98
C ILE A 68 -1.09 -3.97 -4.56
N ALA A 69 -1.10 -2.71 -4.15
CA ALA A 69 -1.68 -2.23 -2.90
C ALA A 69 -2.69 -1.10 -3.17
N TYR A 70 -3.84 -1.18 -2.52
CA TYR A 70 -4.69 0.00 -2.34
C TYR A 70 -4.08 0.83 -1.22
N ALA A 71 -3.76 2.07 -1.49
CA ALA A 71 -3.14 2.96 -0.52
C ALA A 71 -3.87 4.30 -0.47
N VAL A 72 -3.59 5.09 0.57
CA VAL A 72 -4.11 6.43 0.70
C VAL A 72 -2.93 7.40 0.62
N ALA A 73 -2.99 8.35 -0.30
CA ALA A 73 -1.93 9.32 -0.52
C ALA A 73 -2.54 10.72 -0.75
N PRO A 74 -1.75 11.80 -0.54
CA PRO A 74 -2.23 13.13 -0.83
C PRO A 74 -2.62 13.29 -2.31
N ASP A 75 -3.74 13.96 -2.53
CA ASP A 75 -4.24 14.33 -3.84
C ASP A 75 -3.23 15.23 -4.57
N LEU A 76 -3.21 15.15 -5.90
CA LEU A 76 -2.40 16.01 -6.77
C LEU A 76 -0.88 15.91 -6.58
N TRP A 77 -0.39 15.10 -5.65
CA TRP A 77 1.04 14.80 -5.53
C TRP A 77 1.50 14.00 -6.73
N LYS A 78 2.75 14.21 -7.11
CA LYS A 78 3.36 13.52 -8.23
C LYS A 78 3.72 12.10 -7.79
N ILE A 79 3.25 11.12 -8.55
CA ILE A 79 3.61 9.71 -8.35
C ILE A 79 4.69 9.33 -9.37
N GLU A 80 5.76 8.72 -8.89
CA GLU A 80 6.82 8.10 -9.69
C GLU A 80 6.95 6.62 -9.32
N THR A 81 7.21 5.79 -10.31
CA THR A 81 7.43 4.34 -10.15
C THR A 81 8.85 4.02 -10.64
N PRO A 82 9.88 4.25 -9.81
CA PRO A 82 11.25 3.83 -10.14
C PRO A 82 11.37 2.30 -10.20
N ASP A 83 12.58 1.78 -10.37
CA ASP A 83 12.83 0.33 -10.45
C ASP A 83 12.42 -0.44 -9.17
N VAL A 84 12.23 0.27 -8.04
CA VAL A 84 11.82 -0.30 -6.75
C VAL A 84 10.84 0.65 -6.07
N GLY A 85 9.61 0.19 -5.82
CA GLY A 85 8.61 0.92 -5.08
C GLY A 85 7.90 2.03 -5.86
N VAL A 86 7.06 2.75 -5.13
CA VAL A 86 6.30 3.92 -5.58
C VAL A 86 6.67 5.11 -4.71
N GLU A 87 7.15 6.18 -5.34
CA GLU A 87 7.54 7.42 -4.69
C GLU A 87 6.49 8.50 -4.97
N ILE A 88 6.06 9.20 -3.92
CA ILE A 88 4.96 10.18 -3.98
C ILE A 88 5.47 11.50 -3.41
N PHE A 89 5.49 12.52 -4.26
CA PHE A 89 6.12 13.81 -3.99
C PHE A 89 5.12 14.97 -4.01
N PRO A 90 5.24 15.92 -3.07
CA PRO A 90 4.50 17.17 -3.13
C PRO A 90 4.85 17.96 -4.39
N ILE A 91 3.86 18.69 -4.89
CA ILE A 91 4.02 19.61 -6.03
C ILE A 91 3.93 21.06 -5.54
N PRO A 92 4.44 22.05 -6.31
CA PRO A 92 4.34 23.45 -5.90
C PRO A 92 2.90 23.87 -5.60
N GLY A 93 2.64 24.29 -4.36
CA GLY A 93 1.32 24.69 -3.89
C GLY A 93 0.51 23.62 -3.16
N SER A 94 1.07 22.42 -2.93
CA SER A 94 0.41 21.31 -2.23
C SER A 94 0.32 21.45 -0.70
N GLY A 95 0.71 22.60 -0.14
CA GLY A 95 0.60 22.85 1.30
C GLY A 95 1.62 22.17 2.20
N VAL A 96 2.59 21.47 1.63
CA VAL A 96 3.64 20.71 2.30
C VAL A 96 4.99 21.01 1.63
N GLU A 97 6.09 20.92 2.37
CA GLU A 97 7.43 21.17 1.85
C GLU A 97 7.84 20.19 0.73
N LEU A 98 8.52 20.70 -0.31
CA LEU A 98 8.82 19.97 -1.54
C LEU A 98 9.78 18.77 -1.36
N ASP A 99 10.48 18.71 -0.23
CA ASP A 99 11.41 17.64 0.13
C ASP A 99 10.80 16.60 1.07
N THR A 100 9.51 16.71 1.39
CA THR A 100 8.72 15.61 1.96
C THR A 100 8.56 14.51 0.91
N LEU A 101 8.69 13.25 1.33
CA LEU A 101 8.58 12.08 0.47
C LEU A 101 7.79 10.99 1.18
N MET A 102 6.77 10.47 0.50
CA MET A 102 6.10 9.23 0.88
C MET A 102 6.55 8.10 -0.07
N THR A 103 6.97 6.96 0.49
CA THR A 103 7.31 5.75 -0.27
C THR A 103 6.38 4.60 0.10
N ILE A 104 5.98 3.83 -0.92
CA ILE A 104 5.24 2.57 -0.78
C ILE A 104 6.03 1.48 -1.50
N GLU A 105 6.39 0.42 -0.80
CA GLU A 105 7.32 -0.59 -1.29
C GLU A 105 6.86 -2.02 -0.93
N ALA A 106 7.12 -2.97 -1.83
CA ALA A 106 7.10 -4.39 -1.53
C ALA A 106 8.53 -4.87 -1.23
N VAL A 107 8.87 -4.96 0.05
CA VAL A 107 10.26 -5.13 0.47
C VAL A 107 10.59 -6.59 0.81
N CYS A 108 11.77 -7.03 0.40
CA CYS A 108 12.41 -8.27 0.84
C CYS A 108 13.86 -8.01 1.25
N VAL A 109 14.14 -7.89 2.56
CA VAL A 109 15.51 -7.65 3.01
C VAL A 109 16.25 -8.98 3.16
N GLY A 110 17.01 -9.35 2.13
CA GLY A 110 17.92 -10.49 2.12
C GLY A 110 17.32 -11.81 1.63
N VAL A 111 16.10 -12.17 2.07
CA VAL A 111 15.41 -13.40 1.60
C VAL A 111 13.92 -13.13 1.46
N CYS A 112 13.38 -13.33 0.25
CA CYS A 112 11.93 -13.35 0.02
C CYS A 112 11.32 -14.61 0.64
N GLY A 113 10.13 -14.48 1.24
CA GLY A 113 9.41 -15.62 1.83
C GLY A 113 9.98 -16.03 3.19
N ARG A 114 10.30 -15.04 4.02
CA ARG A 114 10.74 -15.26 5.40
C ARG A 114 9.55 -15.78 6.22
N GLU A 115 9.78 -16.84 7.00
CA GLU A 115 8.74 -17.49 7.82
C GLU A 115 8.51 -16.79 9.17
N ASP A 116 9.39 -15.85 9.57
CA ASP A 116 9.44 -15.19 10.88
C ASP A 116 9.47 -13.65 10.78
N TRP A 117 8.67 -13.07 9.88
CA TRP A 117 8.65 -11.61 9.68
C TRP A 117 8.48 -10.80 10.97
N SER A 118 7.70 -11.31 11.93
CA SER A 118 7.54 -10.65 13.22
C SER A 118 8.86 -10.52 13.99
N GLU A 119 9.64 -11.60 14.11
CA GLU A 119 10.95 -11.55 14.78
C GLU A 119 11.88 -10.54 14.11
N TYR A 120 11.83 -10.49 12.78
CA TYR A 120 12.60 -9.56 11.99
C TYR A 120 12.21 -8.09 12.17
N MET A 121 10.91 -7.78 12.17
CA MET A 121 10.40 -6.40 12.28
C MET A 121 10.69 -5.75 13.63
N TYR A 122 10.87 -6.57 14.66
CA TYR A 122 11.26 -6.14 16.00
C TYR A 122 12.77 -6.30 16.28
N ASN A 123 13.58 -6.63 15.27
CA ASN A 123 15.04 -6.70 15.39
C ASN A 123 15.70 -5.37 14.97
N ASP A 124 16.38 -4.71 15.90
CA ASP A 124 16.96 -3.38 15.71
C ASP A 124 18.08 -3.33 14.64
N ASP A 125 18.74 -4.44 14.33
CA ASP A 125 19.91 -4.44 13.44
C ASP A 125 19.54 -4.48 11.95
N PHE A 126 18.34 -4.98 11.62
CA PHE A 126 17.95 -5.26 10.24
C PHE A 126 16.56 -4.75 9.87
N SER A 127 15.81 -4.21 10.80
CA SER A 127 14.43 -3.78 10.57
C SER A 127 14.35 -2.52 9.68
N PRO A 128 13.32 -2.36 8.82
CA PRO A 128 13.01 -1.07 8.18
C PRO A 128 12.72 0.04 9.21
N PHE A 129 12.52 -0.33 10.47
CA PHE A 129 12.38 0.55 11.64
C PHE A 129 13.72 0.90 12.30
N ASN A 130 14.87 0.57 11.69
CA ASN A 130 16.17 1.02 12.17
C ASN A 130 16.30 2.54 11.93
N LEU A 131 15.94 3.29 12.96
CA LEU A 131 15.99 4.74 12.96
C LEU A 131 17.38 5.25 13.37
N PRO A 132 17.72 6.49 12.98
CA PRO A 132 18.88 7.18 13.52
C PRO A 132 18.90 7.17 15.06
N THR A 133 20.08 7.20 15.69
CA THR A 133 20.20 7.18 17.16
C THR A 133 19.66 8.42 17.86
N ASP A 134 19.36 9.47 17.11
CA ASP A 134 18.92 10.80 17.53
C ASP A 134 17.41 11.01 17.24
N VAL A 135 16.60 10.02 17.62
CA VAL A 135 15.13 10.06 17.52
C VAL A 135 14.45 9.84 18.86
N THR A 136 13.25 10.40 18.99
CA THR A 136 12.29 10.10 20.06
C THR A 136 11.13 9.34 19.44
N VAL A 137 10.94 8.08 19.82
CA VAL A 137 9.78 7.29 19.40
C VAL A 137 8.55 7.77 20.16
N THR A 138 7.54 8.27 19.44
CA THR A 138 6.28 8.78 20.00
C THR A 138 5.15 7.76 19.89
N ARG A 139 5.26 6.81 18.95
CA ARG A 139 4.34 5.68 18.79
C ARG A 139 5.09 4.44 18.32
N ASP A 140 4.77 3.30 18.88
CA ASP A 140 5.25 1.98 18.45
C ASP A 140 4.20 0.94 18.84
N GLU A 141 3.34 0.60 17.89
CA GLU A 141 2.15 -0.20 18.15
C GLU A 141 2.00 -1.34 17.13
N PRO A 142 1.50 -2.51 17.56
CA PRO A 142 1.04 -3.52 16.63
C PRO A 142 -0.24 -3.04 15.93
N LEU A 143 -0.41 -3.42 14.66
CA LEU A 143 -1.61 -3.15 13.88
C LEU A 143 -2.63 -4.29 14.00
N ALA A 144 -3.92 -3.93 13.94
CA ALA A 144 -4.99 -4.90 13.78
C ALA A 144 -5.09 -5.40 12.32
N GLY A 145 -5.48 -6.66 12.14
CA GLY A 145 -5.54 -7.33 10.82
C GLY A 145 -4.34 -8.26 10.58
N PRO A 146 -3.77 -8.34 9.36
CA PRO A 146 -2.53 -9.08 9.16
C PRO A 146 -1.44 -8.46 10.05
N VAL A 147 -0.46 -9.25 10.48
CA VAL A 147 0.54 -8.79 11.46
C VAL A 147 1.22 -7.53 10.91
N GLY A 148 1.29 -6.49 11.72
CA GLY A 148 1.83 -5.21 11.29
C GLY A 148 2.33 -4.39 12.46
N ARG A 149 3.14 -3.39 12.15
CA ARG A 149 3.70 -2.43 13.11
C ARG A 149 3.59 -1.04 12.53
N SER A 150 3.16 -0.11 13.37
CA SER A 150 3.14 1.32 13.09
C SER A 150 4.08 1.99 14.06
N LEU A 151 5.01 2.76 13.51
CA LEU A 151 5.99 3.50 14.28
C LEU A 151 5.96 4.96 13.84
N VAL A 152 5.94 5.85 14.83
CA VAL A 152 6.13 7.28 14.63
C VAL A 152 7.29 7.71 15.51
N ALA A 153 8.25 8.42 14.92
CA ALA A 153 9.39 8.97 15.62
C ALA A 153 9.69 10.39 15.17
N GLU A 154 10.20 11.20 16.10
CA GLU A 154 10.64 12.56 15.85
C GLU A 154 12.16 12.64 15.96
N ARG A 155 12.82 13.12 14.92
CA ARG A 155 14.26 13.37 14.87
C ARG A 155 14.62 14.66 15.61
N VAL A 156 15.87 14.79 16.07
CA VAL A 156 16.36 16.03 16.72
C VAL A 156 16.28 17.29 15.84
N ASP A 157 16.24 17.13 14.53
CA ASP A 157 16.04 18.22 13.57
C ASP A 157 14.56 18.57 13.35
N GLY A 158 13.65 17.93 14.08
CA GLY A 158 12.20 18.14 14.06
C GLY A 158 11.47 17.39 12.95
N ILE A 159 12.17 16.59 12.14
CA ILE A 159 11.55 15.75 11.12
C ILE A 159 10.79 14.62 11.81
N SER A 160 9.54 14.38 11.40
CA SER A 160 8.74 13.25 11.87
C SER A 160 8.78 12.12 10.86
N ASP A 161 9.34 10.98 11.24
CA ASP A 161 9.28 9.73 10.48
C ASP A 161 8.02 8.96 10.88
N VAL A 162 7.17 8.65 9.91
CA VAL A 162 6.06 7.70 10.03
C VAL A 162 6.43 6.48 9.21
N ILE A 163 6.41 5.31 9.84
CA ILE A 163 6.75 4.03 9.21
C ILE A 163 5.66 3.03 9.56
N VAL A 164 5.06 2.43 8.55
CA VAL A 164 4.07 1.36 8.69
C VAL A 164 4.53 0.17 7.88
N ALA A 165 4.62 -0.98 8.54
CA ALA A 165 4.89 -2.25 7.88
C ALA A 165 3.75 -3.24 8.12
N ARG A 166 3.36 -3.98 7.08
CA ARG A 166 2.39 -5.09 7.16
C ARG A 166 2.99 -6.34 6.53
N TRP A 167 2.78 -7.49 7.17
CA TRP A 167 3.28 -8.77 6.72
C TRP A 167 2.35 -9.91 7.12
N ASN A 168 2.56 -11.06 6.49
CA ASN A 168 2.04 -12.34 6.94
C ASN A 168 3.12 -13.40 6.66
N ASP A 169 3.06 -14.55 7.34
CA ASP A 169 4.11 -15.57 7.22
C ASP A 169 4.06 -16.34 5.89
N GLU A 170 3.01 -16.18 5.09
CA GLU A 170 2.85 -16.76 3.76
C GLU A 170 3.38 -15.84 2.65
N ALA A 171 3.64 -14.57 2.97
CA ALA A 171 3.96 -13.52 2.01
C ALA A 171 5.46 -13.54 1.68
N THR A 172 5.75 -13.40 0.40
CA THR A 172 7.13 -13.35 -0.06
C THR A 172 7.82 -12.03 0.28
N HIS A 173 7.06 -10.96 0.53
CA HIS A 173 7.52 -9.59 0.79
C HIS A 173 6.62 -8.97 1.85
N PHE A 174 7.15 -8.06 2.65
CA PHE A 174 6.32 -7.19 3.49
C PHE A 174 5.96 -5.92 2.74
N PHE A 175 4.83 -5.33 3.11
CA PHE A 175 4.45 -3.99 2.69
C PHE A 175 5.13 -2.97 3.59
N LEU A 176 5.68 -1.91 3.01
CA LEU A 176 6.22 -0.77 3.71
C LEU A 176 5.59 0.51 3.18
N CYS A 177 5.09 1.35 4.09
CA CYS A 177 4.74 2.74 3.84
C CYS A 177 5.61 3.60 4.74
N ARG A 178 6.33 4.56 4.16
CA ARG A 178 7.18 5.49 4.91
C ARG A 178 6.92 6.92 4.48
N ILE A 179 6.91 7.84 5.43
CA ILE A 179 7.00 9.27 5.15
C ILE A 179 7.90 9.98 6.14
N ALA A 180 8.68 10.94 5.64
CA ALA A 180 9.45 11.87 6.45
C ALA A 180 8.86 13.28 6.29
N LEU A 181 8.14 13.74 7.32
CA LEU A 181 7.51 15.06 7.37
C LEU A 181 8.46 16.09 7.94
N LYS A 182 8.53 17.25 7.30
CA LYS A 182 9.32 18.39 7.79
C LYS A 182 8.71 18.99 9.05
N PRO A 183 9.50 19.70 9.88
CA PRO A 183 8.99 20.33 11.10
C PRO A 183 7.77 21.22 10.88
N GLU A 184 7.72 21.92 9.74
CA GLU A 184 6.62 22.78 9.32
C GLU A 184 5.31 22.01 9.11
N ASP A 185 5.43 20.73 8.76
CA ASP A 185 4.34 19.81 8.42
C ASP A 185 4.02 18.82 9.55
N ALA A 186 4.63 18.97 10.73
CA ALA A 186 4.44 18.07 11.87
C ALA A 186 2.97 17.94 12.32
N GLY A 187 2.12 18.93 12.02
CA GLY A 187 0.67 18.86 12.26
C GLY A 187 -0.07 17.81 11.41
N LEU A 188 0.59 17.23 10.40
CA LEU A 188 0.01 16.21 9.51
C LEU A 188 0.38 14.77 9.90
N VAL A 189 1.18 14.57 10.96
CA VAL A 189 1.66 13.25 11.40
C VAL A 189 0.52 12.26 11.57
N ASP A 190 -0.57 12.65 12.24
CA ASP A 190 -1.71 11.77 12.49
C ASP A 190 -2.43 11.39 11.18
N ALA A 191 -2.60 12.34 10.26
CA ALA A 191 -3.25 12.10 8.97
C ALA A 191 -2.43 11.13 8.10
N PHE A 192 -1.13 11.34 7.99
CA PHE A 192 -0.24 10.45 7.25
C PHE A 192 -0.08 9.07 7.88
N THR A 193 -0.08 9.00 9.22
CA THR A 193 -0.07 7.72 9.91
C THR A 193 -1.33 6.92 9.60
N ALA A 194 -2.50 7.56 9.69
CA ALA A 194 -3.76 6.92 9.34
C ALA A 194 -3.81 6.52 7.84
N ALA A 195 -3.25 7.33 6.94
CA ALA A 195 -3.15 7.03 5.52
C ALA A 195 -2.29 5.77 5.25
N CYS A 196 -1.10 5.69 5.84
CA CYS A 196 -0.24 4.51 5.73
C CYS A 196 -0.88 3.26 6.37
N GLU A 197 -1.56 3.41 7.50
CA GLU A 197 -2.25 2.30 8.17
C GLU A 197 -3.45 1.77 7.39
N ALA A 198 -4.13 2.62 6.62
CA ALA A 198 -5.29 2.21 5.83
C ALA A 198 -4.92 1.31 4.63
N ALA A 199 -3.66 1.28 4.22
CA ALA A 199 -3.24 0.55 3.04
C ALA A 199 -3.57 -0.95 3.10
N ILE A 200 -4.03 -1.49 1.97
CA ILE A 200 -4.41 -2.88 1.74
C ILE A 200 -3.46 -3.51 0.70
N PRO A 201 -2.28 -4.01 1.12
CA PRO A 201 -1.38 -4.75 0.25
C PRO A 201 -1.93 -6.13 -0.09
N LEU A 202 -2.32 -6.34 -1.35
CA LEU A 202 -3.03 -7.56 -1.75
C LEU A 202 -2.18 -8.83 -1.62
N TRP A 203 -0.85 -8.70 -1.73
CA TRP A 203 0.08 -9.83 -1.60
C TRP A 203 0.40 -10.23 -0.15
N VAL A 204 -0.05 -9.43 0.82
CA VAL A 204 0.02 -9.73 2.27
C VAL A 204 -1.33 -10.24 2.77
N GLY A 205 -2.37 -10.26 1.93
CA GLY A 205 -3.71 -10.63 2.38
C GLY A 205 -4.32 -9.64 3.37
N ARG A 206 -5.54 -9.95 3.84
CA ARG A 206 -6.28 -9.19 4.86
C ARG A 206 -6.23 -9.88 6.21
#